data_AF-A0A2N5TY52-F1
#
_entry.id   AF-A0A2N5TY52-F1
#
_cell.length_a   1.000
_cell.length_b   1.000
_cell.length_c   1.000
_cell.angle_alpha   90.00
_cell.angle_beta   90.00
_cell.angle_gamma   90.00
#
_symmetry.space_group_name_H-M   'P 1'
#
loop_
_entity.id
_entity.type
_entity.pdbx_description
1 polymer ?
#
loop_
_entity_poly.entity_id
_entity_poly.type
_entity_poly.pdbx_seq_one_letter_code
_entity_poly.pdbx_strand_id
1 'polypeptide(L)'
;MWAGRGPYSGRKPILATTLAKYLCGLCTWHVFHDLKYPALLDKKTALLLKSSAKLDAKEVARVRKGAIMIADLLQLAGVLSNGSNQDLATLDTALVAFWGCAWLSELTYKPGYLAGGGGAGLLHRDVVWGPGNSWASITLQEAKKASPGELQFIRVDQIPNCLCSVAALEQLVKSCQDPTSTLFGFQVQHSRTPLLKYMMTA
;
A
#
# COMPACT_ATOMS: atom_id res chain seq x y z
N MET A 1 -35.61 -7.69 2.86
CA MET A 1 -34.33 -8.43 2.89
C MET A 1 -33.70 -8.32 1.52
N TRP A 2 -32.60 -7.56 1.38
CA TRP A 2 -31.37 -7.91 0.64
C TRP A 2 -30.46 -6.67 0.51
N ALA A 3 -29.25 -6.78 1.03
CA ALA A 3 -28.13 -5.83 0.92
C ALA A 3 -26.83 -6.56 1.29
N GLY A 4 -26.65 -7.81 0.83
CA GLY A 4 -25.54 -8.66 1.29
C GLY A 4 -25.50 -8.89 2.81
N ARG A 5 -26.60 -8.58 3.52
CA ARG A 5 -26.79 -8.72 4.97
C ARG A 5 -27.95 -9.69 5.19
N GLY A 6 -27.62 -10.89 5.60
CA GLY A 6 -28.55 -11.98 5.88
C GLY A 6 -27.91 -12.92 6.91
N PRO A 7 -28.62 -13.95 7.39
CA PRO A 7 -28.06 -14.87 8.39
C PRO A 7 -26.74 -15.54 7.94
N TYR A 8 -26.45 -15.55 6.64
CA TYR A 8 -25.22 -16.09 6.04
C TYR A 8 -24.23 -15.03 5.54
N SER A 9 -24.42 -13.74 5.86
CA SER A 9 -23.47 -12.70 5.44
C SER A 9 -22.21 -12.70 6.32
N GLY A 10 -21.04 -12.71 5.69
CA GLY A 10 -19.75 -12.60 6.39
C GLY A 10 -19.58 -11.28 7.16
N ARG A 11 -18.51 -11.17 7.96
CA ARG A 11 -18.25 -10.03 8.89
C ARG A 11 -18.19 -8.64 8.23
N LYS A 12 -18.12 -8.54 6.90
CA LYS A 12 -18.03 -7.26 6.17
C LYS A 12 -19.23 -7.12 5.22
N PRO A 13 -20.12 -6.15 5.46
CA PRO A 13 -21.26 -5.91 4.57
C PRO A 13 -20.81 -5.29 3.24
N ILE A 14 -21.53 -5.62 2.18
CA ILE A 14 -21.32 -5.05 0.84
C ILE A 14 -22.02 -3.68 0.79
N LEU A 15 -21.27 -2.62 0.54
CA LEU A 15 -21.84 -1.27 0.38
C LEU A 15 -22.60 -1.14 -0.93
N ALA A 16 -23.63 -0.30 -0.94
CA ALA A 16 -24.38 0.11 -2.13
C ALA A 16 -23.46 0.70 -3.21
N THR A 17 -22.40 1.43 -2.82
CA THR A 17 -21.40 1.97 -3.76
C THR A 17 -20.60 0.87 -4.45
N THR A 18 -20.29 -0.22 -3.75
CA THR A 18 -19.65 -1.41 -4.34
C THR A 18 -20.60 -2.09 -5.32
N LEU A 19 -21.87 -2.29 -4.93
CA LEU A 19 -22.87 -2.89 -5.80
C LEU A 19 -23.09 -2.06 -7.08
N ALA A 20 -23.11 -0.74 -6.98
CA ALA A 20 -23.22 0.16 -8.13
C ALA A 20 -22.05 -0.02 -9.12
N LYS A 21 -20.82 -0.18 -8.62
CA LYS A 21 -19.64 -0.44 -9.45
C LYS A 21 -19.74 -1.77 -10.20
N TYR A 22 -20.20 -2.82 -9.54
CA TYR A 22 -20.43 -4.11 -10.19
C TYR A 22 -21.50 -4.03 -11.28
N LEU A 23 -22.63 -3.36 -11.01
CA LEU A 23 -23.67 -3.16 -12.02
C LEU A 23 -23.15 -2.34 -13.20
N CYS A 24 -22.36 -1.30 -12.96
CA CYS A 24 -21.72 -0.52 -14.02
C CYS A 24 -20.77 -1.39 -14.87
N GLY A 25 -19.96 -2.24 -14.24
CA GLY A 25 -19.09 -3.20 -14.95
C GLY A 25 -19.90 -4.18 -15.79
N LEU A 26 -21.02 -4.69 -15.26
CA LEU A 26 -21.92 -5.57 -15.98
C LEU A 26 -22.58 -4.87 -17.18
N CYS A 27 -23.06 -3.64 -17.01
CA CYS A 27 -23.58 -2.82 -18.11
C CYS A 27 -22.52 -2.63 -19.20
N THR A 28 -21.29 -2.29 -18.78
CA THR A 28 -20.16 -2.07 -19.70
C THR A 28 -19.81 -3.34 -20.46
N TRP A 29 -19.82 -4.50 -19.79
CA TRP A 29 -19.62 -5.80 -20.43
C TRP A 29 -20.68 -6.07 -21.51
N HIS A 30 -21.96 -5.80 -21.22
CA HIS A 30 -23.02 -5.94 -22.22
C HIS A 30 -22.80 -5.03 -23.43
N VAL A 31 -22.45 -3.76 -23.19
CA VAL A 31 -22.13 -2.79 -24.26
C VAL A 31 -20.94 -3.27 -25.08
N PHE A 32 -19.89 -3.78 -24.46
CA PHE A 32 -18.67 -4.26 -25.13
C PHE A 32 -18.93 -5.48 -26.03
N HIS A 33 -19.93 -6.30 -25.68
CA HIS A 33 -20.29 -7.50 -26.42
C HIS A 33 -21.50 -7.29 -27.35
N ASP A 34 -21.89 -6.05 -27.64
CA ASP A 34 -23.05 -5.70 -28.46
C ASP A 34 -24.38 -6.34 -27.97
N LEU A 35 -24.45 -6.64 -26.67
CA LEU A 35 -25.63 -7.20 -26.01
C LEU A 35 -26.46 -6.09 -25.35
N LYS A 36 -27.79 -6.23 -25.40
CA LYS A 36 -28.69 -5.27 -24.76
C LYS A 36 -28.77 -5.51 -23.26
N TYR A 37 -28.39 -4.51 -22.47
CA TYR A 37 -28.59 -4.55 -21.02
C TYR A 37 -30.11 -4.47 -20.68
N PRO A 38 -30.62 -5.23 -19.70
CA PRO A 38 -32.06 -5.28 -19.42
C PRO A 38 -32.61 -3.97 -18.81
N ALA A 39 -33.33 -3.17 -19.60
CA ALA A 39 -33.87 -1.86 -19.17
C ALA A 39 -34.91 -1.94 -18.02
N LEU A 40 -35.63 -3.06 -17.89
CA LEU A 40 -36.60 -3.29 -16.80
C LEU A 40 -35.92 -3.41 -15.43
N LEU A 41 -34.62 -3.73 -15.39
CA LEU A 41 -33.86 -3.80 -14.15
C LEU A 41 -33.53 -2.41 -13.61
N ASP A 42 -33.44 -1.36 -14.42
CA ASP A 42 -32.89 -0.05 -13.99
C ASP A 42 -33.67 0.62 -12.86
N LYS A 43 -35.01 0.62 -12.95
CA LYS A 43 -35.85 1.19 -11.88
C LYS A 43 -35.77 0.36 -10.60
N LYS A 44 -35.73 -0.97 -10.74
CA LYS A 44 -35.67 -1.92 -9.62
C LYS A 44 -34.30 -1.89 -8.94
N THR A 45 -33.21 -1.86 -9.70
CA THR A 45 -31.84 -1.75 -9.21
C THR A 45 -31.61 -0.41 -8.55
N ALA A 46 -32.14 0.69 -9.10
CA ALA A 46 -32.09 2.01 -8.46
C ALA A 46 -32.80 2.04 -7.10
N LEU A 47 -33.99 1.43 -7.00
CA LEU A 47 -34.71 1.28 -5.73
C LEU A 47 -33.94 0.44 -4.71
N LEU A 48 -33.35 -0.68 -5.15
CA LEU A 48 -32.52 -1.55 -4.30
C LEU A 48 -31.21 -0.88 -3.86
N LEU A 49 -30.57 -0.11 -4.73
CA LEU A 49 -29.40 0.69 -4.40
C LEU A 49 -29.74 1.77 -3.38
N LYS A 50 -30.89 2.45 -3.54
CA LYS A 50 -31.35 3.49 -2.61
C LYS A 50 -31.69 2.92 -1.23
N SER A 51 -32.33 1.75 -1.17
CA SER A 51 -32.63 1.09 0.11
C SER A 51 -31.35 0.58 0.80
N SER A 52 -30.39 0.07 0.03
CA SER A 52 -29.07 -0.34 0.53
C SER A 52 -28.28 0.87 1.06
N ALA A 53 -28.24 1.98 0.32
CA ALA A 53 -27.56 3.20 0.73
C ALA A 53 -28.17 3.78 2.02
N LYS A 54 -29.49 3.67 2.21
CA LYS A 54 -30.16 4.07 3.46
C LYS A 54 -29.71 3.22 4.66
N LEU A 55 -29.40 1.94 4.46
CA LEU A 55 -28.85 1.07 5.50
C LEU A 55 -27.37 1.36 5.75
N ASP A 56 -26.58 1.60 4.70
CA ASP A 56 -25.18 1.98 4.83
C ASP A 56 -25.00 3.31 5.57
N ALA A 57 -25.90 4.27 5.34
CA ALA A 57 -25.89 5.56 6.04
C ALA A 57 -26.16 5.45 7.55
N LYS A 58 -26.74 4.32 8.00
CA LYS A 58 -26.94 4.03 9.43
C LYS A 58 -25.71 3.39 10.07
N GLU A 59 -24.72 2.97 9.29
CA GLU A 59 -23.47 2.51 9.86
C GLU A 59 -22.68 3.69 10.42
N VAL A 60 -22.06 3.46 11.57
CA VAL A 60 -21.14 4.41 12.17
C VAL A 60 -20.04 4.72 11.14
N ALA A 61 -19.86 6.00 10.83
CA ALA A 61 -18.78 6.43 9.95
C ALA A 61 -17.47 5.82 10.45
N ARG A 62 -16.70 5.19 9.54
CA ARG A 62 -15.40 4.62 9.91
C ARG A 62 -14.60 5.69 10.63
N VAL A 63 -14.15 5.38 11.84
CA VAL A 63 -13.22 6.24 12.58
C VAL A 63 -12.07 6.53 11.64
N ARG A 64 -11.86 7.81 11.32
CA ARG A 64 -10.72 8.22 10.51
C ARG A 64 -9.49 7.78 11.28
N LYS A 65 -8.63 6.98 10.65
CA LYS A 65 -7.35 6.62 11.24
C LYS A 65 -6.63 7.94 11.57
N GLY A 66 -6.19 8.09 12.81
CA GLY A 66 -5.39 9.24 13.21
C GLY A 66 -4.13 9.34 12.37
N ALA A 67 -3.57 10.55 12.27
CA ALA A 67 -2.23 10.69 11.72
C ALA A 67 -1.25 9.90 12.59
N ILE A 68 -0.32 9.18 11.96
CA ILE A 68 0.80 8.56 12.67
C ILE A 68 1.64 9.69 13.25
N MET A 69 1.90 9.64 14.55
CA MET A 69 2.68 10.65 15.26
C MET A 69 4.11 10.15 15.52
N ILE A 70 5.03 11.08 15.79
CA ILE A 70 6.41 10.74 16.19
C ILE A 70 6.42 9.83 17.44
N ALA A 71 5.47 10.01 18.35
CA ALA A 71 5.31 9.14 19.52
C ALA A 71 5.01 7.68 19.15
N ASP A 72 4.27 7.43 18.06
CA ASP A 72 3.99 6.09 17.57
C ASP A 72 5.26 5.46 16.98
N LEU A 73 6.09 6.25 16.28
CA LEU A 73 7.39 5.79 15.77
C LEU A 73 8.37 5.45 16.89
N LEU A 74 8.40 6.23 17.97
CA LEU A 74 9.25 5.93 19.12
C LEU A 74 8.83 4.63 19.81
N GLN A 75 7.53 4.37 19.94
CA GLN A 75 7.03 3.10 20.45
C GLN A 75 7.38 1.95 19.52
N LEU A 76 7.19 2.13 18.21
CA LEU A 76 7.56 1.13 17.20
C LEU A 76 9.05 0.81 17.26
N ALA A 77 9.90 1.83 17.35
CA ALA A 77 11.34 1.68 17.51
C ALA A 77 11.67 0.91 18.79
N GLY A 78 11.04 1.24 19.92
CA GLY A 78 11.25 0.53 21.18
C GLY A 78 10.94 -0.98 21.10
N VAL A 79 9.95 -1.38 20.30
CA VAL A 79 9.56 -2.78 20.12
C VAL A 79 10.46 -3.50 19.10
N LEU A 80 10.73 -2.87 17.95
CA LEU A 80 11.38 -3.53 16.82
C LEU A 80 12.92 -3.46 16.84
N SER A 81 13.53 -2.52 17.57
CA SER A 81 15.00 -2.34 17.55
C SER A 81 15.78 -3.54 18.09
N ASN A 82 15.16 -4.36 18.95
CA ASN A 82 15.78 -5.56 19.52
C ASN A 82 15.21 -6.86 18.90
N GLY A 83 14.48 -6.74 17.80
CA GLY A 83 13.80 -7.86 17.15
C GLY A 83 14.69 -8.62 16.17
N SER A 84 14.03 -9.40 15.31
CA SER A 84 14.64 -10.13 14.20
C SER A 84 15.10 -9.18 13.08
N ASN A 85 15.86 -9.70 12.10
CA ASN A 85 16.20 -8.95 10.89
C ASN A 85 14.96 -8.43 10.14
N GLN A 86 13.83 -9.13 10.23
CA GLN A 86 12.56 -8.69 9.67
C GLN A 86 12.01 -7.48 10.42
N ASP A 87 12.11 -7.46 11.75
CA ASP A 87 11.63 -6.37 12.60
C ASP A 87 12.46 -5.10 12.36
N LEU A 88 13.78 -5.23 12.27
CA LEU A 88 14.69 -4.13 11.92
C LEU A 88 14.35 -3.57 10.53
N ALA A 89 14.24 -4.43 9.52
CA ALA A 89 13.87 -3.98 8.18
C ALA A 89 12.47 -3.34 8.13
N THR A 90 11.54 -3.80 8.97
CA THR A 90 10.20 -3.22 9.11
C THR A 90 10.27 -1.82 9.72
N LEU A 91 11.07 -1.63 10.77
CA LEU A 91 11.32 -0.34 11.38
C LEU A 91 11.95 0.64 10.39
N ASP A 92 13.01 0.22 9.71
CA ASP A 92 13.72 1.06 8.75
C ASP A 92 12.79 1.48 7.60
N THR A 93 11.99 0.54 7.08
CA THR A 93 10.99 0.84 6.05
C THR A 93 9.93 1.82 6.56
N ALA A 94 9.49 1.70 7.82
CA ALA A 94 8.53 2.62 8.43
C ALA A 94 9.09 4.03 8.59
N LEU A 95 10.37 4.17 8.98
CA LEU A 95 11.04 5.47 9.08
C LEU A 95 11.16 6.15 7.72
N VAL A 96 11.59 5.41 6.70
CA VAL A 96 11.69 5.94 5.32
C VAL A 96 10.31 6.33 4.80
N ALA A 97 9.27 5.53 5.04
CA ALA A 97 7.89 5.85 4.63
C ALA A 97 7.35 7.11 5.31
N PHE A 98 7.58 7.24 6.62
CA PHE A 98 7.11 8.37 7.40
C PHE A 98 7.76 9.68 6.98
N TRP A 99 9.09 9.73 6.96
CA TRP A 99 9.84 10.93 6.60
C TRP A 99 9.78 11.25 5.11
N GLY A 100 9.66 10.21 4.28
CA GLY A 100 9.48 10.34 2.84
C GLY A 100 8.05 10.65 2.39
N CYS A 101 7.10 10.79 3.33
CA CYS A 101 5.67 10.98 3.04
C CYS A 101 5.09 9.94 2.06
N ALA A 102 5.60 8.71 2.11
CA ALA A 102 5.28 7.63 1.20
C ALA A 102 4.36 6.60 1.85
N TRP A 103 3.57 5.89 1.05
CA TRP A 103 2.78 4.78 1.59
C TRP A 103 3.66 3.53 1.73
N LEU A 104 3.52 2.80 2.85
CA LEU A 104 4.20 1.50 3.02
C LEU A 104 3.91 0.55 1.85
N SER A 105 2.70 0.60 1.29
CA SER A 105 2.33 -0.22 0.11
C SER A 105 2.95 0.22 -1.21
N GLU A 106 3.61 1.38 -1.25
CA GLU A 106 4.42 1.84 -2.40
C GLU A 106 5.87 1.36 -2.26
N LEU A 107 6.37 1.26 -1.02
CA LEU A 107 7.73 0.78 -0.74
C LEU A 107 7.85 -0.75 -0.68
N THR A 108 6.78 -1.42 -0.24
CA THR A 108 6.75 -2.89 -0.12
C THR A 108 6.46 -3.58 -1.45
N TYR A 109 7.02 -4.78 -1.60
CA TYR A 109 6.85 -5.59 -2.80
C TYR A 109 5.39 -6.03 -2.97
N LYS A 110 4.88 -5.91 -4.21
CA LYS A 110 3.55 -6.38 -4.61
C LYS A 110 3.69 -7.67 -5.41
N PRO A 111 3.44 -8.85 -4.82
CA PRO A 111 3.35 -10.07 -5.60
C PRO A 111 2.07 -10.02 -6.44
N GLY A 112 2.18 -10.07 -7.77
CA GLY A 112 1.01 -10.32 -8.61
C GLY A 112 0.80 -9.48 -9.87
N TYR A 113 1.75 -8.66 -10.32
CA TYR A 113 1.71 -8.22 -11.72
C TYR A 113 2.32 -9.33 -12.59
N LEU A 114 1.53 -9.77 -13.57
CA LEU A 114 1.82 -10.83 -14.54
C LEU A 114 3.29 -10.80 -14.98
N ALA A 115 3.88 -11.99 -15.12
CA ALA A 115 5.27 -12.28 -15.46
C ALA A 115 5.71 -11.71 -16.83
N GLY A 116 5.74 -10.38 -16.97
CA GLY A 116 6.09 -9.71 -18.21
C GLY A 116 6.16 -8.17 -18.16
N GLY A 117 5.77 -7.51 -17.07
CA GLY A 117 5.91 -6.04 -16.96
C GLY A 117 6.17 -5.58 -15.53
N GLY A 118 7.39 -5.13 -15.26
CA GLY A 118 7.66 -4.16 -14.18
C GLY A 118 7.47 -4.61 -12.72
N GLY A 119 7.39 -5.92 -12.43
CA GLY A 119 7.34 -6.44 -11.06
C GLY A 119 8.65 -6.32 -10.27
N ALA A 120 9.49 -5.32 -10.54
CA ALA A 120 10.69 -5.06 -9.76
C ALA A 120 10.30 -4.18 -8.57
N GLY A 121 10.29 -4.75 -7.36
CA GLY A 121 10.30 -3.91 -6.16
C GLY A 121 11.48 -2.93 -6.21
N LEU A 122 11.41 -1.84 -5.45
CA LEU A 122 12.48 -0.86 -5.37
C LEU A 122 13.81 -1.56 -5.10
N LEU A 123 14.81 -1.28 -5.94
CA LEU A 123 16.10 -1.94 -5.90
C LEU A 123 17.12 -1.04 -5.22
N HIS A 124 18.21 -1.63 -4.78
CA HIS A 124 19.36 -0.89 -4.24
C HIS A 124 19.82 0.23 -5.19
N ARG A 125 19.86 -0.02 -6.51
CA ARG A 125 20.28 0.96 -7.53
C ARG A 125 19.37 2.18 -7.67
N ASP A 126 18.15 2.13 -7.14
CA ASP A 126 17.17 3.22 -7.27
C ASP A 126 17.38 4.29 -6.18
N VAL A 127 18.37 4.11 -5.30
CA VAL A 127 18.75 5.03 -4.24
C VAL A 127 19.91 5.92 -4.69
N VAL A 128 19.71 7.23 -4.57
CA VAL A 128 20.73 8.26 -4.82
C VAL A 128 21.05 8.98 -3.52
N TRP A 129 22.33 9.19 -3.25
CA TRP A 129 22.83 9.81 -2.02
C TRP A 129 23.34 11.23 -2.29
N GLY A 130 23.01 12.15 -1.39
CA GLY A 130 23.55 13.50 -1.36
C GLY A 130 24.98 13.56 -0.82
N PRO A 131 25.67 14.70 -0.96
CA PRO A 131 27.02 14.89 -0.43
C PRO A 131 27.05 14.66 1.08
N GLY A 132 27.98 13.81 1.54
CA GLY A 132 28.14 13.45 2.95
C GLY A 132 26.97 12.68 3.57
N ASN A 133 26.14 12.01 2.75
CA ASN A 133 24.90 11.35 3.19
C ASN A 133 23.93 12.30 3.94
N SER A 134 23.99 13.60 3.63
CA SER A 134 23.09 14.60 4.22
C SER A 134 21.62 14.39 3.85
N TRP A 135 21.36 13.76 2.71
CA TRP A 135 20.04 13.33 2.26
C TRP A 135 20.16 12.12 1.34
N ALA A 136 19.05 11.41 1.15
CA ALA A 136 18.92 10.35 0.16
C ALA A 136 17.60 10.46 -0.59
N SER A 137 17.58 10.04 -1.85
CA SER A 137 16.35 9.98 -2.64
C SER A 137 16.14 8.62 -3.28
N ILE A 138 14.90 8.16 -3.28
CA ILE A 138 14.48 6.89 -3.88
C ILE A 138 13.58 7.20 -5.07
N THR A 139 13.88 6.61 -6.22
CA THR A 139 13.12 6.80 -7.46
C THR A 139 12.03 5.74 -7.59
N LEU A 140 10.77 6.15 -7.68
CA LEU A 140 9.61 5.27 -7.93
C LEU A 140 9.26 5.29 -9.42
N GLN A 141 9.35 4.13 -10.09
CA GLN A 141 9.04 3.99 -11.52
C GLN A 141 7.53 3.89 -11.85
N GLU A 142 6.67 3.61 -10.86
CA GLU A 142 5.21 3.44 -11.05
C GLU A 142 4.41 4.08 -9.91
N ALA A 143 4.70 5.34 -9.62
CA ALA A 143 4.02 6.07 -8.56
C ALA A 143 2.55 6.35 -8.89
N LYS A 144 1.64 5.98 -7.99
CA LYS A 144 0.18 6.17 -8.15
C LYS A 144 -0.24 7.64 -8.23
N LYS A 145 0.62 8.56 -7.76
CA LYS A 145 0.39 10.00 -7.76
C LYS A 145 1.09 10.75 -8.89
N ALA A 146 1.94 10.08 -9.66
CA ALA A 146 2.60 10.69 -10.79
C ALA A 146 1.73 10.58 -12.04
N SER A 147 1.82 11.56 -12.93
CA SER A 147 1.23 11.44 -14.26
C SER A 147 1.88 10.27 -15.01
N PRO A 148 1.17 9.62 -15.96
CA PRO A 148 1.73 8.52 -16.74
C PRO A 148 3.07 8.95 -17.40
N GLY A 149 4.16 8.27 -17.05
CA GLY A 149 5.51 8.56 -17.56
C GLY A 149 6.37 9.50 -16.71
N GLU A 150 5.85 10.01 -15.59
CA GLU A 150 6.60 10.86 -14.66
C GLU A 150 7.13 10.04 -13.46
N LEU A 151 8.41 10.23 -13.12
CA LEU A 151 9.04 9.56 -11.99
C LEU A 151 8.73 10.32 -10.69
N GLN A 152 8.33 9.61 -9.64
CA GLN A 152 8.20 10.22 -8.32
C GLN A 152 9.46 9.96 -7.51
N PHE A 153 9.93 10.99 -6.82
CA PHE A 153 11.08 10.89 -5.92
C PHE A 153 10.61 10.97 -4.48
N ILE A 154 11.09 10.05 -3.65
CA ILE A 154 10.97 10.14 -2.20
C ILE A 154 12.30 10.63 -1.69
N ARG A 155 12.35 11.87 -1.22
CA ARG A 155 13.54 12.43 -0.56
C ARG A 155 13.41 12.29 0.95
N VAL A 156 14.48 11.84 1.59
CA VAL A 156 14.63 11.79 3.04
C VAL A 156 15.90 12.53 3.44
N ASP A 157 15.83 13.31 4.51
CA ASP A 157 16.97 14.09 5.01
C ASP A 157 17.53 13.46 6.30
N GLN A 158 18.82 13.68 6.55
CA GLN A 158 19.49 13.18 7.73
C GLN A 158 19.01 13.94 8.97
N ILE A 159 18.66 13.21 10.03
CA ILE A 159 18.26 13.77 11.32
C ILE A 159 19.16 13.19 12.41
N PRO A 160 19.71 13.99 13.34
CA PRO A 160 20.64 13.50 14.37
C PRO A 160 19.90 12.84 15.54
N ASN A 161 19.09 11.81 15.27
CA ASN A 161 18.37 11.04 16.29
C ASN A 161 18.19 9.57 15.89
N CYS A 162 17.57 8.78 16.77
CA CYS A 162 17.29 7.36 16.53
C CYS A 162 16.23 7.08 15.44
N LEU A 163 15.55 8.11 14.94
CA LEU A 163 14.53 8.02 13.90
C LEU A 163 15.07 8.47 12.53
N CYS A 164 16.40 8.52 12.37
CA CYS A 164 17.05 8.97 11.15
C CYS A 164 16.72 8.05 9.96
N SER A 165 15.97 8.58 9.00
CA SER A 165 15.57 7.88 7.77
C SER A 165 16.75 7.59 6.84
N VAL A 166 17.76 8.47 6.79
CA VAL A 166 19.00 8.22 6.04
C VAL A 166 19.77 7.05 6.64
N ALA A 167 19.92 7.00 7.96
CA ALA A 167 20.57 5.88 8.63
C ALA A 167 19.80 4.56 8.43
N ALA A 168 18.47 4.61 8.52
CA ALA A 168 17.60 3.47 8.20
C ALA A 168 17.80 2.98 6.76
N LEU A 169 17.88 3.90 5.80
CA LEU A 169 18.12 3.56 4.40
C LEU A 169 19.52 2.97 4.18
N GLU A 170 20.52 3.47 4.90
CA GLU A 170 21.87 2.89 4.87
C GLU A 170 21.88 1.46 5.42
N GLN A 171 21.13 1.18 6.50
CA GLN A 171 21.02 -0.18 7.05
C GLN A 171 20.36 -1.12 6.05
N LEU A 172 19.26 -0.69 5.41
CA LEU A 172 18.61 -1.44 4.34
C LEU A 172 19.56 -1.73 3.18
N VAL A 173 20.36 -0.74 2.77
CA VAL A 173 21.37 -0.89 1.72
C VAL A 173 22.51 -1.83 2.14
N LYS A 174 23.07 -1.69 3.34
CA LYS A 174 24.12 -2.57 3.87
C LYS A 174 23.65 -4.01 3.99
N SER A 175 22.36 -4.23 4.21
CA SER A 175 21.77 -5.56 4.23
C SER A 175 21.64 -6.21 2.85
N CYS A 176 21.76 -5.43 1.76
CA CYS A 176 21.76 -5.95 0.39
C CYS A 176 23.14 -6.50 0.02
N GLN A 177 23.18 -7.73 -0.48
CA GLN A 177 24.42 -8.33 -1.01
C GLN A 177 24.68 -7.89 -2.45
N ASP A 178 23.61 -7.72 -3.25
CA ASP A 178 23.69 -7.38 -4.67
C ASP A 178 22.92 -6.09 -5.02
N PRO A 179 23.36 -5.32 -6.03
CA PRO A 179 22.68 -4.10 -6.48
C PRO A 179 21.33 -4.34 -7.16
N THR A 180 21.04 -5.60 -7.55
CA THR A 180 19.74 -6.05 -8.09
C THR A 180 18.82 -6.60 -7.00
N SER A 181 19.24 -6.58 -5.74
CA SER A 181 18.42 -6.99 -4.60
C SER A 181 17.36 -5.95 -4.28
N THR A 182 16.18 -6.41 -3.85
CA THR A 182 15.08 -5.55 -3.37
C THR A 182 15.52 -4.74 -2.15
N LEU A 183 15.49 -3.42 -2.22
CA LEU A 183 15.90 -2.50 -1.16
C LEU A 183 15.14 -2.75 0.15
N PHE A 184 13.81 -2.88 0.08
CA PHE A 184 12.97 -3.14 1.24
C PHE A 184 12.77 -4.65 1.44
N GLY A 185 13.66 -5.25 2.22
CA GLY A 185 13.72 -6.67 2.47
C GLY A 185 14.66 -7.00 3.62
N PHE A 186 14.66 -8.26 4.02
CA PHE A 186 15.54 -8.77 5.06
C PHE A 186 16.21 -10.07 4.62
N GLN A 187 17.37 -10.36 5.21
CA GLN A 187 18.14 -11.55 4.87
C GLN A 187 17.73 -12.73 5.75
N VAL A 188 17.43 -13.86 5.12
CA VAL A 188 17.13 -15.15 5.76
C VAL A 188 18.01 -16.22 5.13
N GLN A 189 18.92 -16.81 5.92
CA GLN A 189 19.70 -18.01 5.51
C GLN A 189 20.28 -17.93 4.09
N HIS A 190 20.90 -16.79 3.74
CA HIS A 190 21.49 -16.49 2.42
C HIS A 190 20.55 -16.14 1.27
N SER A 191 19.24 -16.08 1.49
CA SER A 191 18.27 -15.54 0.54
C SER A 191 17.63 -14.27 1.07
N ARG A 192 17.40 -13.30 0.17
CA ARG A 192 16.75 -12.04 0.54
C ARG A 192 15.24 -12.16 0.34
N THR A 193 14.50 -11.99 1.43
CA THR A 193 13.04 -11.98 1.39
C THR A 193 12.55 -10.53 1.31
N PRO A 194 11.79 -10.16 0.26
CA PRO A 194 11.22 -8.82 0.17
C PRO A 194 10.14 -8.62 1.23
N LEU A 195 10.01 -7.41 1.76
CA LEU A 195 8.91 -7.08 2.66
C LEU A 195 7.60 -7.00 1.88
N LEU A 196 6.65 -7.85 2.24
CA LEU A 196 5.35 -7.95 1.61
C LEU A 196 4.33 -7.11 2.38
N LYS A 197 3.40 -6.49 1.66
CA LYS A 197 2.37 -5.65 2.26
C LYS A 197 1.61 -6.31 3.42
N TYR A 198 1.32 -7.61 3.33
CA TYR A 198 0.58 -8.33 4.36
C TYR A 198 1.41 -8.59 5.64
N MET A 199 2.75 -8.59 5.53
CA MET A 199 3.64 -8.75 6.68
C MET A 199 3.68 -7.51 7.57
N MET A 200 3.27 -6.35 7.03
CA MET A 200 3.20 -5.08 7.76
C MET A 200 1.80 -4.75 8.30
N THR A 201 0.82 -5.63 8.09
CA THR A 201 -0.54 -5.47 8.59
C THR A 201 -0.87 -6.65 9.51
N ALA A 202 -0.37 -6.61 10.74
CA ALA A 202 -0.86 -7.44 11.84
C ALA A 202 -2.06 -6.76 12.52
#